data_AF-M5EZL9-F1
#
_entry.id   AF-M5EZL9-F1
#
_cell.length_a   1.000
_cell.length_b   1.000
_cell.length_c   1.000
_cell.angle_alpha   90.00
_cell.angle_beta   90.00
_cell.angle_gamma   90.00
#
_symmetry.space_group_name_H-M   'P 1'
#
loop_
_entity.id
_entity.type
_entity.pdbx_description
1 polymer ?
#
loop_
_entity_poly.entity_id
_entity_poly.type
_entity_poly.pdbx_seq_one_letter_code
_entity_poly.pdbx_strand_id
1 'polypeptide(L)'
;MRDFMEVLRMESAMEGTNIRTATIYPAAINTELLETISDEGTAAAMQNTYDKYGISPDRIVDVAAFAIDAPEDTTINEFTVGPANQPW
;
A
#
# COMPACT_ATOMS: atom_id res chain seq x y z
N MET A 1 -9.11 -17.21 3.99
CA MET A 1 -9.43 -15.91 4.61
C MET A 1 -9.57 -14.93 3.45
N ARG A 2 -10.64 -14.13 3.39
CA ARG A 2 -10.77 -13.05 2.39
C ARG A 2 -10.56 -11.74 3.14
N ASP A 3 -9.74 -10.86 2.58
CA ASP A 3 -9.47 -9.57 3.19
C ASP A 3 -10.60 -8.59 2.86
N PHE A 4 -10.78 -7.58 3.71
CA PHE A 4 -11.95 -6.69 3.69
C PHE A 4 -12.24 -6.12 2.30
N MET A 5 -11.21 -5.64 1.60
CA MET A 5 -11.35 -5.06 0.26
C MET A 5 -11.81 -6.08 -0.80
N GLU A 6 -11.37 -7.34 -0.69
CA GLU A 6 -11.80 -8.39 -1.63
C GLU A 6 -13.27 -8.77 -1.42
N VAL A 7 -13.73 -8.79 -0.16
CA VAL A 7 -15.15 -8.98 0.15
C VAL A 7 -15.98 -7.84 -0.45
N LEU A 8 -15.57 -6.59 -0.23
CA LEU A 8 -16.26 -5.42 -0.76
C LEU A 8 -16.32 -5.43 -2.29
N ARG A 9 -15.24 -5.81 -2.97
CA ARG A 9 -15.21 -5.96 -4.43
C ARG A 9 -16.24 -6.98 -4.92
N MET A 10 -16.27 -8.14 -4.27
CA MET A 10 -17.17 -9.23 -4.65
C MET A 10 -18.63 -8.84 -4.45
N GLU A 11 -18.97 -8.24 -3.30
CA GLU A 11 -20.31 -7.74 -3.00
C GLU A 11 -20.73 -6.69 -4.03
N SER A 12 -19.85 -5.73 -4.33
CA SER A 12 -20.14 -4.69 -5.31
C SER A 12 -20.40 -5.25 -6.73
N ALA A 13 -19.63 -6.25 -7.15
CA ALA A 13 -19.86 -6.93 -8.42
C ALA A 13 -21.17 -7.74 -8.42
N MET A 14 -21.50 -8.42 -7.32
CA MET A 14 -22.74 -9.19 -7.18
C MET A 14 -23.99 -8.31 -7.15
N GLU A 15 -23.89 -7.11 -6.59
CA GLU A 15 -24.97 -6.13 -6.54
C GLU A 15 -25.05 -5.23 -7.79
N GLY A 16 -24.10 -5.35 -8.71
CA GLY A 16 -24.04 -4.57 -9.95
C GLY A 16 -23.69 -3.09 -9.75
N THR A 17 -23.13 -2.72 -8.59
CA THR A 17 -22.68 -1.34 -8.31
C THR A 17 -21.31 -1.04 -8.94
N ASN A 18 -20.53 -2.08 -9.27
CA ASN A 18 -19.25 -2.00 -9.99
C ASN A 18 -18.23 -1.02 -9.37
N ILE A 19 -18.26 -0.85 -8.05
CA ILE A 19 -17.25 -0.13 -7.29
C ILE A 19 -15.95 -0.92 -7.33
N ARG A 20 -14.90 -0.27 -7.81
CA ARG A 20 -13.54 -0.83 -7.88
C ARG A 20 -12.82 -0.60 -6.55
N THR A 21 -12.10 -1.61 -6.09
CA THR A 21 -11.31 -1.56 -4.87
C THR A 21 -9.85 -1.87 -5.18
N ALA A 22 -8.93 -1.22 -4.48
CA ALA A 22 -7.50 -1.54 -4.53
C ALA A 22 -6.92 -1.49 -3.11
N THR A 23 -6.07 -2.46 -2.78
CA THR A 23 -5.26 -2.46 -1.57
C THR A 23 -3.81 -2.20 -1.94
N ILE A 24 -3.16 -1.26 -1.26
CA ILE A 24 -1.73 -0.97 -1.43
C ILE A 24 -1.03 -1.39 -0.15
N TYR A 25 0.04 -2.18 -0.28
CA TYR A 25 0.91 -2.65 0.79
C TYR A 25 2.30 -2.01 0.63
N PRO A 26 2.54 -0.82 1.24
CA PRO A 26 3.83 -0.15 1.18
C PRO A 26 4.86 -0.80 2.12
N ALA A 27 6.10 -0.90 1.67
CA ALA A 27 7.26 -1.22 2.51
C ALA A 27 7.87 0.06 3.13
N ALA A 28 9.21 0.20 3.14
CA ALA A 28 9.86 1.38 3.72
C ALA A 28 9.64 2.64 2.86
N ILE A 29 8.64 3.45 3.23
CA ILE A 29 8.30 4.72 2.59
C ILE A 29 8.50 5.86 3.60
N ASN A 30 9.28 6.89 3.23
CA ASN A 30 9.65 7.97 4.14
C ASN A 30 8.48 8.91 4.43
N THR A 31 7.73 8.60 5.49
CA THR A 31 6.66 9.43 6.07
C THR A 31 6.94 9.66 7.55
N GLU A 32 6.05 10.39 8.20
CA GLU A 32 6.08 10.66 9.65
C GLU A 32 5.68 9.43 10.49
N LEU A 33 5.41 8.27 9.88
CA LEU A 33 4.92 7.07 10.57
C LEU A 33 5.79 6.66 11.77
N LEU A 34 7.13 6.74 11.61
CA LEU A 34 8.06 6.32 12.66
C LEU A 34 8.02 7.23 13.90
N GLU A 35 7.56 8.48 13.76
CA GLU A 35 7.46 9.43 14.88
C GLU A 35 6.41 9.00 15.92
N THR A 36 5.51 8.09 15.55
CA THR A 36 4.44 7.59 16.42
C THR A 36 4.82 6.33 17.21
N ILE A 37 6.01 5.75 16.96
CA ILE A 37 6.46 4.54 17.63
C ILE A 37 6.90 4.88 19.06
N SER A 38 6.18 4.37 20.05
CA SER A 38 6.44 4.65 21.48
C SER A 38 7.55 3.81 22.09
N ASP A 39 7.84 2.63 21.54
CA ASP A 39 8.94 1.78 21.98
C ASP A 39 10.24 2.24 21.31
N GLU A 40 11.17 2.78 22.10
CA GLU A 40 12.42 3.37 21.61
C GLU A 40 13.28 2.37 20.83
N GLY A 41 13.33 1.10 21.27
CA GLY A 41 14.09 0.05 20.58
C GLY A 41 13.53 -0.25 19.19
N THR A 42 12.21 -0.37 19.09
CA THR A 42 11.50 -0.56 17.82
C THR A 42 11.66 0.66 16.91
N ALA A 43 11.54 1.88 17.45
CA ALA A 43 11.72 3.10 16.69
C ALA A 43 13.12 3.18 16.07
N ALA A 44 14.17 2.92 16.86
CA ALA A 44 15.54 2.92 16.38
C ALA A 44 15.80 1.82 15.33
N ALA A 45 15.25 0.62 15.52
CA ALA A 45 15.37 -0.49 14.56
C ALA A 45 14.69 -0.18 13.22
N MET A 46 13.50 0.43 13.27
CA MET A 46 12.79 0.87 12.06
C MET A 46 13.51 2.03 11.38
N GLN A 47 14.00 3.02 12.14
CA GLN A 47 14.77 4.13 11.59
C GLN A 47 15.99 3.63 10.81
N ASN A 48 16.76 2.68 11.34
CA ASN A 48 17.88 2.07 10.62
C ASN A 48 17.46 1.40 9.30
N THR A 49 16.26 0.81 9.26
CA THR A 49 15.73 0.18 8.05
C THR A 49 15.35 1.23 7.01
N TYR A 50 14.71 2.32 7.43
CA TYR A 50 14.28 3.42 6.57
C TYR A 50 15.47 4.25 6.08
N ASP A 51 16.47 4.50 6.92
CA ASP A 51 17.72 5.16 6.51
C ASP A 51 18.45 4.38 5.41
N LYS A 52 18.34 3.05 5.43
CA LYS A 52 19.00 2.17 4.45
C LYS A 52 18.22 2.01 3.15
N TYR A 53 16.90 1.93 3.22
CA TYR A 53 16.06 1.53 2.08
C TYR A 53 15.00 2.55 1.70
N GLY A 54 14.60 3.43 2.60
CA GLY A 54 13.44 4.29 2.48
C GLY A 54 13.41 5.12 1.20
N ILE A 55 12.26 5.12 0.53
CA ILE A 55 12.01 5.89 -0.70
C ILE A 55 10.93 6.94 -0.50
N SER A 56 10.83 7.89 -1.45
CA SER A 56 9.83 8.96 -1.42
C SER A 56 8.38 8.43 -1.40
N PRO A 57 7.47 9.05 -0.63
CA PRO A 57 6.03 8.75 -0.68
C PRO A 57 5.40 9.01 -2.04
N ASP A 58 6.03 9.79 -2.92
CA ASP A 58 5.57 9.99 -4.32
C ASP A 58 5.37 8.66 -5.05
N ARG A 59 6.13 7.61 -4.70
CA ARG A 59 5.98 6.28 -5.32
C ARG A 59 4.62 5.66 -5.04
N ILE A 60 4.02 5.96 -3.89
CA ILE A 60 2.67 5.49 -3.54
C ILE A 60 1.62 6.30 -4.29
N VAL A 61 1.86 7.59 -4.53
CA VAL A 61 1.01 8.43 -5.39
C VAL A 61 0.97 7.89 -6.82
N ASP A 62 2.14 7.55 -7.38
CA ASP A 62 2.25 6.97 -8.73
C ASP A 62 1.44 5.67 -8.86
N VAL A 63 1.49 4.81 -7.84
CA VAL A 63 0.75 3.53 -7.81
C VAL A 63 -0.75 3.75 -7.65
N ALA A 64 -1.17 4.68 -6.79
CA ALA A 64 -2.57 5.02 -6.62
C ALA A 64 -3.16 5.57 -7.94
N ALA A 65 -2.43 6.44 -8.64
CA ALA A 65 -2.81 6.94 -9.95
C ALA A 65 -2.96 5.80 -10.96
N PHE A 66 -2.00 4.87 -11.03
CA PHE A 66 -2.07 3.71 -11.91
C PHE A 66 -3.32 2.84 -11.67
N ALA A 67 -3.71 2.63 -10.41
CA ALA A 67 -4.92 1.90 -10.07
C ALA A 67 -6.20 2.63 -10.50
N ILE A 68 -6.24 3.95 -10.33
CA ILE A 68 -7.39 4.79 -10.69
C ILE A 68 -7.58 4.86 -12.21
N ASP A 69 -6.47 5.01 -12.94
CA ASP A 69 -6.42 5.19 -14.40
C ASP A 69 -6.71 3.91 -15.20
N ALA A 70 -6.82 2.75 -14.52
CA ALA A 70 -7.28 1.53 -15.15
C ALA A 70 -8.66 1.74 -15.82
N PRO A 71 -8.96 1.06 -16.95
CA PRO A 71 -10.28 1.12 -17.57
C PRO A 71 -11.43 0.80 -16.59
N GLU A 72 -12.63 1.32 -16.85
CA GLU A 72 -13.80 1.16 -15.96
C GLU A 72 -14.19 -0.31 -15.74
N ASP A 73 -13.96 -1.17 -16.73
CA ASP A 73 -14.22 -2.61 -16.68
C ASP A 73 -13.09 -3.43 -16.02
N THR A 74 -12.07 -2.76 -15.49
CA THR A 74 -10.85 -3.38 -14.97
C THR A 74 -10.62 -2.99 -13.51
N THR A 75 -10.46 -3.99 -12.64
CA THR A 75 -10.05 -3.80 -11.24
C THR A 75 -8.64 -4.35 -11.04
N ILE A 76 -7.74 -3.53 -10.48
CA ILE A 76 -6.41 -3.96 -10.05
C ILE A 76 -6.43 -4.06 -8.52
N ASN A 77 -6.38 -5.29 -8.02
CA ASN A 77 -6.83 -5.58 -6.67
C ASN A 77 -5.79 -5.25 -5.59
N GLU A 78 -4.52 -5.58 -5.86
CA GLU A 78 -3.47 -5.54 -4.84
C GLU A 78 -2.14 -5.07 -5.44
N PHE A 79 -1.48 -4.18 -4.70
CA PHE A 79 -0.13 -3.71 -5.00
C PHE A 79 0.76 -3.91 -3.79
N THR A 80 1.83 -4.70 -3.94
CA THR A 80 2.95 -4.69 -3.00
C THR A 80 4.03 -3.78 -3.56
N VAL A 81 4.38 -2.72 -2.83
CA VAL A 81 5.23 -1.65 -3.33
C VAL A 81 6.30 -1.31 -2.31
N GLY A 82 7.55 -1.26 -2.76
CA GLY A 82 8.66 -0.94 -1.87
C GLY A 82 9.95 -0.64 -2.60
N PRO A 83 11.00 -0.28 -1.86
CA PRO A 83 12.35 -0.09 -2.39
C PRO A 83 12.86 -1.37 -3.03
N ALA A 84 13.39 -1.26 -4.26
CA ALA A 84 13.91 -2.42 -4.99
C ALA A 84 15.14 -3.08 -4.34
N ASN A 85 15.84 -2.35 -3.47
CA ASN A 85 17.01 -2.84 -2.73
C ASN A 85 16.66 -3.35 -1.32
N GLN A 86 15.39 -3.28 -0.89
CA GLN A 86 14.93 -3.86 0.37
C GLN A 86 14.61 -5.35 0.16
N PRO A 87 15.20 -6.28 0.92
CA PRO A 87 14.81 -7.68 0.89
C PRO A 87 13.61 -7.90 1.81
N TRP A 88 12.41 -8.02 1.21
CA TRP A 88 11.13 -8.29 1.88
C TRP A 88 10.58 -9.67 1.49
#